data_AF-A0A810N5U8-F1
#
_entry.id   AF-A0A810N5U8-F1
#
_cell.length_a   1.000
_cell.length_b   1.000
_cell.length_c   1.000
_cell.angle_alpha   90.00
_cell.angle_beta   90.00
_cell.angle_gamma   90.00
#
_symmetry.space_group_name_H-M   'P 1'
#
loop_
_entity.id
_entity.type
_entity.pdbx_description
1 polymer ?
#
loop_
_entity_poly.entity_id
_entity_poly.type
_entity_poly.pdbx_seq_one_letter_code
_entity_poly.pdbx_strand_id
1 'polypeptide(L)'
;MTVQPIRLFGDPVLRTPAEPVVDFDAELRKLVADLTDTMLDSSGAGLAAPQLGVPLRVFAFDVDDVVGHLINPVLDFPDEEEQDGPRAVCRSPGSTSTRSGG
;
A
#
# COMPACT_ATOMS: atom_id res chain seq x y z
N MET A 1 13.72 3.48 -9.03
CA MET A 1 15.18 3.22 -8.93
C MET A 1 15.81 3.87 -7.70
N THR A 2 15.17 3.71 -6.54
CA THR A 2 15.74 3.93 -5.20
C THR A 2 14.79 3.31 -4.20
N VAL A 3 15.29 2.43 -3.33
CA VAL A 3 14.52 1.91 -2.20
C VAL A 3 14.25 3.08 -1.25
N GLN A 4 12.98 3.38 -1.01
CA GLN A 4 12.56 4.47 -0.13
C GLN A 4 12.21 3.95 1.27
N PRO A 5 12.49 4.73 2.34
CA PRO A 5 12.16 4.30 3.69
C PRO A 5 10.64 4.19 3.87
N ILE A 6 10.18 2.99 4.22
CA ILE A 6 8.76 2.72 4.48
C ILE A 6 8.36 3.38 5.81
N ARG A 7 7.37 4.27 5.75
CA ARG A 7 6.80 4.91 6.94
C ARG A 7 5.97 3.89 7.74
N LEU A 8 6.28 3.81 9.03
CA LEU A 8 5.63 2.88 9.96
C LEU A 8 4.39 3.50 10.60
N PHE A 9 3.55 2.62 11.16
CA PHE A 9 2.29 2.96 11.80
C PHE A 9 2.47 4.04 12.88
N GLY A 10 1.80 5.18 12.72
CA GLY A 10 1.94 6.37 13.58
C GLY A 10 2.19 7.66 12.81
N ASP A 11 2.65 7.57 11.56
CA ASP A 11 2.82 8.72 10.69
C ASP A 11 1.44 9.33 10.29
N PRO A 12 1.23 10.65 10.46
CA PRO A 12 -0.03 11.31 10.10
C PRO A 12 -0.39 11.15 8.62
N VAL A 13 0.61 10.97 7.72
CA VAL A 13 0.35 10.77 6.28
C VAL A 13 -0.43 9.48 6.01
N LEU A 14 -0.35 8.48 6.91
CA LEU A 14 -1.10 7.24 6.82
C LEU A 14 -2.56 7.40 7.29
N ARG A 15 -2.90 8.55 7.90
CA ARG A 15 -4.26 8.91 8.31
C ARG A 15 -4.92 9.92 7.38
N THR A 16 -4.14 10.55 6.50
CA THR A 16 -4.66 11.51 5.52
C THR A 16 -5.19 10.76 4.30
N PRO A 17 -6.42 11.06 3.82
CA PRO A 17 -6.91 10.53 2.56
C PRO A 17 -5.98 10.90 1.41
N ALA A 18 -5.51 9.90 0.66
CA ALA A 18 -4.69 10.14 -0.51
C ALA A 18 -5.51 10.80 -1.62
N GLU A 19 -4.88 11.74 -2.33
CA GLU A 19 -5.45 12.45 -3.46
C GLU A 19 -5.44 11.57 -4.71
N PRO A 20 -6.47 11.67 -5.57
CA PRO A 20 -6.48 10.96 -6.84
C PRO A 20 -5.40 11.53 -7.76
N VAL A 21 -4.74 10.64 -8.50
CA VAL A 21 -3.82 11.02 -9.56
C VAL A 21 -4.62 11.57 -10.73
N VAL A 22 -4.35 12.82 -11.12
CA VAL A 22 -5.00 13.47 -12.27
C VAL A 22 -4.09 13.52 -13.51
N ASP A 23 -2.76 13.54 -13.29
CA ASP A 23 -1.76 13.64 -14.34
C ASP A 23 -0.94 12.35 -14.46
N PHE A 24 -0.88 11.79 -15.68
CA PHE A 24 -0.17 10.55 -15.99
C PHE A 24 1.17 10.85 -16.68
N ASP A 25 2.05 11.51 -15.96
CA ASP A 25 3.31 12.02 -16.47
C ASP A 25 4.52 11.11 -16.16
N ALA A 26 5.72 11.64 -16.38
CA ALA A 26 6.96 10.93 -16.08
C ALA A 26 7.21 10.80 -14.56
N GLU A 27 6.69 11.70 -13.73
CA GLU A 27 6.84 11.64 -12.28
C GLU A 27 6.03 10.48 -11.70
N LEU A 28 4.81 10.29 -12.19
CA LEU A 28 3.98 9.13 -11.82
C LEU A 28 4.68 7.80 -12.17
N ARG A 29 5.27 7.70 -13.36
CA ARG A 29 6.02 6.50 -13.76
C ARG A 29 7.21 6.23 -12.83
N LYS A 30 7.90 7.30 -12.42
CA LYS A 30 9.00 7.20 -11.46
C LYS A 30 8.50 6.74 -10.08
N LEU A 31 7.38 7.27 -9.61
CA LEU A 31 6.75 6.85 -8.36
C LEU A 31 6.37 5.38 -8.36
N VAL A 32 5.75 4.89 -9.45
CA VAL A 32 5.40 3.47 -9.60
C VAL A 32 6.64 2.59 -9.57
N ALA A 33 7.71 3.00 -10.26
CA ALA A 33 8.97 2.27 -10.24
C ALA A 33 9.59 2.23 -8.83
N ASP A 34 9.61 3.37 -8.12
CA ASP A 34 10.15 3.44 -6.76
C ASP A 34 9.33 2.61 -5.76
N LEU A 35 8.00 2.57 -5.91
CA LEU A 35 7.11 1.69 -5.14
C LEU A 35 7.41 0.21 -5.39
N THR A 36 7.55 -0.16 -6.65
CA THR A 36 7.83 -1.55 -7.05
C THR A 36 9.19 -1.99 -6.52
N ASP A 37 10.24 -1.17 -6.72
CA ASP A 37 11.58 -1.46 -6.22
C ASP A 37 11.60 -1.61 -4.69
N THR A 38 10.92 -0.72 -3.97
CA THR A 38 10.85 -0.76 -2.50
C THR A 38 10.06 -1.97 -1.99
N MET A 39 8.97 -2.33 -2.68
CA MET A 39 8.16 -3.50 -2.35
C MET A 39 8.99 -4.79 -2.47
N LEU A 40 9.68 -4.97 -3.60
CA LEU A 40 10.55 -6.12 -3.86
C LEU A 40 11.69 -6.24 -2.84
N ASP A 41 12.28 -5.11 -2.43
CA ASP A 41 13.32 -5.11 -1.39
C ASP A 41 12.78 -5.49 0.00
N SER A 42 11.57 -5.03 0.34
CA SER A 42 10.94 -5.26 1.64
C SER A 42 10.31 -6.65 1.83
N SER A 43 10.33 -7.52 0.81
CA SER A 43 9.64 -8.83 0.81
C SER A 43 8.14 -8.75 1.18
N GLY A 44 7.48 -7.64 0.83
CA GLY A 44 6.07 -7.38 1.14
C GLY A 44 5.16 -7.65 -0.07
N ALA A 45 3.96 -8.17 0.16
CA ALA A 45 2.98 -8.46 -0.91
C ALA A 45 2.38 -7.21 -1.57
N GLY A 46 2.60 -6.02 -1.00
CA GLY A 46 2.13 -4.75 -1.58
C GLY A 46 2.60 -3.52 -0.83
N LEU A 47 2.68 -2.40 -1.54
CA LEU A 47 3.13 -1.11 -1.02
C LEU A 47 2.33 0.05 -1.62
N ALA A 48 1.84 0.97 -0.77
CA ALA A 48 1.10 2.15 -1.18
C ALA A 48 1.96 3.41 -1.17
N ALA A 49 1.71 4.34 -2.12
CA ALA A 49 2.39 5.65 -2.19
C ALA A 49 2.44 6.43 -0.86
N PRO A 50 1.37 6.46 -0.02
CA PRO A 50 1.43 7.14 1.27
C PRO A 50 2.49 6.56 2.22
N GLN A 51 2.85 5.28 2.09
CA GLN A 51 3.92 4.66 2.88
C GLN A 51 5.31 5.16 2.47
N LEU A 52 5.46 5.70 1.26
CA LEU A 52 6.66 6.44 0.84
C LEU A 52 6.55 7.95 1.12
N GLY A 53 5.43 8.39 1.70
CA GLY A 53 5.18 9.79 1.99
C GLY A 53 4.59 10.60 0.85
N VAL A 54 4.13 9.92 -0.20
CA VAL A 54 3.47 10.55 -1.33
C VAL A 54 1.96 10.38 -1.15
N PRO A 55 1.20 11.47 -0.92
CA PRO A 55 -0.23 11.38 -0.61
C PRO A 55 -1.09 11.14 -1.87
N LEU A 56 -0.67 10.22 -2.75
CA LEU A 56 -1.37 9.87 -3.99
C LEU A 56 -1.99 8.47 -3.93
N ARG A 57 -3.09 8.26 -4.64
CA ARG A 57 -3.78 6.96 -4.75
C ARG A 57 -3.06 6.04 -5.74
N VAL A 58 -1.88 5.56 -5.37
CA VAL A 58 -1.10 4.60 -6.14
C VAL A 58 -0.70 3.43 -5.23
N PHE A 59 -0.86 2.22 -5.73
CA PHE A 59 -0.57 0.99 -5.01
C PHE A 59 0.17 0.01 -5.93
N ALA A 60 1.27 -0.56 -5.47
CA ALA A 60 1.98 -1.65 -6.14
C ALA A 60 1.72 -2.96 -5.38
N PHE A 61 1.64 -4.07 -6.10
CA PHE A 61 1.43 -5.41 -5.52
C PHE A 61 2.29 -6.46 -6.21
N ASP A 62 2.59 -7.52 -5.46
CA ASP A 62 3.21 -8.75 -5.94
C ASP A 62 2.45 -9.94 -5.35
N VAL A 63 1.68 -10.62 -6.19
CA VAL A 63 0.83 -11.76 -5.79
C VAL A 63 0.98 -12.85 -6.84
N ASP A 64 1.30 -14.07 -6.41
CA ASP A 64 1.47 -15.24 -7.28
C ASP A 64 2.44 -15.00 -8.46
N ASP A 65 3.60 -14.39 -8.17
CA ASP A 65 4.63 -13.98 -9.14
C ASP A 65 4.14 -12.94 -10.19
N VAL A 66 2.99 -12.31 -9.93
CA VAL A 66 2.45 -11.22 -10.75
C VAL A 66 2.68 -9.89 -10.06
N VAL A 67 3.64 -9.14 -10.60
CA VAL A 67 3.92 -7.76 -10.18
C VAL A 67 3.05 -6.79 -10.99
N GLY A 68 2.32 -5.94 -10.28
CA GLY A 68 1.43 -4.95 -10.88
C GLY A 68 1.29 -3.67 -10.07
N HIS A 69 0.59 -2.70 -10.63
CA HIS A 69 0.24 -1.46 -9.94
C HIS A 69 -1.16 -1.01 -10.30
N LEU A 70 -1.80 -0.32 -9.36
CA LEU A 70 -3.14 0.26 -9.45
C LEU A 70 -3.04 1.76 -9.20
N ILE A 71 -3.71 2.54 -10.04
CA ILE A 71 -3.79 4.00 -9.93
C ILE A 71 -5.27 4.35 -9.77
N ASN A 72 -5.59 5.16 -8.77
CA ASN A 72 -6.96 5.51 -8.38
C ASN A 72 -7.91 4.31 -8.20
N PRO A 73 -7.50 3.19 -7.57
CA PRO A 73 -8.40 2.06 -7.39
C PRO A 73 -9.60 2.44 -6.52
N VAL A 74 -10.77 1.94 -6.88
CA VAL A 74 -11.98 1.95 -6.07
C VAL A 74 -12.36 0.49 -5.84
N LEU A 75 -12.45 0.08 -4.58
CA LEU A 75 -12.98 -1.22 -4.21
C LEU A 75 -14.48 -1.09 -4.07
N ASP A 76 -15.22 -1.77 -4.93
CA ASP A 76 -16.66 -1.94 -4.83
C ASP A 76 -16.93 -3.40 -4.45
N PHE A 77 -17.60 -3.61 -3.30
CA PHE A 77 -17.97 -4.93 -2.82
C PHE A 77 -19.48 -5.09 -3.04
N PRO A 78 -19.91 -5.86 -4.04
CA PRO A 78 -21.34 -6.01 -4.35
C PRO A 78 -22.10 -6.82 -3.29
N ASP A 79 -21.39 -7.58 -2.44
CA ASP A 79 -21.97 -8.53 -1.49
C ASP A 79 -21.50 -8.21 -0.05
N GLU A 80 -22.40 -8.30 0.92
CA GLU A 80 -22.16 -8.06 2.36
C GLU A 80 -21.38 -9.20 3.05
N GLU A 81 -20.66 -10.02 2.28
CA GLU A 81 -19.95 -11.19 2.80
C GLU A 81 -18.58 -10.77 3.35
N GLU A 82 -18.46 -10.80 4.68
CA GLU A 82 -17.22 -10.54 5.41
C GLU A 82 -16.20 -11.64 5.08
N GLN A 83 -15.16 -11.30 4.31
CA GLN A 83 -14.08 -12.23 3.98
C GLN A 83 -13.03 -12.27 5.11
N ASP A 84 -13.18 -13.24 6.02
CA ASP A 84 -12.17 -13.60 7.01
C ASP A 84 -11.03 -14.40 6.35
N GLY A 85 -10.10 -13.68 5.74
CA GLY A 85 -8.79 -14.21 5.30
C GLY A 85 -7.66 -13.69 6.20
N PRO A 86 -6.54 -14.43 6.36
CA PRO A 86 -5.38 -13.90 7.06
C PRO A 86 -4.87 -12.64 6.35
N ARG A 87 -5.18 -11.46 6.91
CA ARG A 87 -4.78 -10.17 6.35
C ARG A 87 -3.29 -9.96 6.64
N ALA A 88 -2.43 -10.23 5.66
CA ALA A 88 -1.03 -9.89 5.71
C ALA A 88 -0.87 -8.37 5.57
N VAL A 89 -1.06 -7.64 6.68
CA VAL A 89 -0.54 -6.28 6.79
C VAL A 89 0.96 -6.40 7.04
N CYS A 90 1.77 -5.61 6.33
CA CYS A 90 3.20 -5.48 6.60
C CYS A 90 3.39 -4.80 7.98
N ARG A 91 3.12 -5.54 9.06
CA ARG A 91 3.34 -5.14 10.44
C ARG A 91 4.77 -5.49 10.79
N SER A 92 5.52 -4.48 11.22
CA SER A 92 6.75 -4.66 11.97
C SER A 92 6.56 -5.73 13.07
N PRO A 93 7.58 -6.56 13.34
CA PRO A 93 7.48 -7.60 14.36
C PRO A 93 7.33 -6.96 15.74
N GLY A 94 6.25 -7.28 16.47
CA GLY A 94 6.19 -6.97 17.91
C GLY A 94 4.93 -6.32 18.49
N SER A 95 3.75 -6.39 17.86
CA SER A 95 2.52 -6.14 18.64
C SER A 95 1.38 -7.06 18.24
N THR A 96 1.00 -7.94 19.15
CA THR A 96 -0.29 -8.62 19.18
C THR A 96 -1.25 -7.75 19.99
N SER A 97 -2.21 -7.10 19.33
CA SER A 97 -3.36 -6.53 20.03
C SER A 97 -4.58 -7.38 19.70
N THR A 98 -4.89 -8.30 20.60
CA THR A 98 -6.17 -9.02 20.61
C THR A 98 -7.26 -7.98 20.87
N ARG A 99 -8.15 -7.74 19.91
CA ARG A 99 -9.33 -6.91 20.13
C ARG A 99 -10.39 -7.81 20.77
N SER A 100 -10.44 -7.85 22.10
CA SER A 100 -11.58 -8.40 22.83
C SER A 100 -12.74 -7.41 22.70
N GLY A 101 -13.79 -7.82 21.99
CA GLY A 101 -15.09 -7.15 22.05
C GLY A 101 -15.71 -7.34 23.43
N GLY A 102 -16.29 -6.26 23.95
CA GLY A 102 -17.16 -6.19 25.11
C GLY A 102 -18.08 -4.99 24.93
#